data_AF-A0A221MC73-F1
#
_entry.id   AF-A0A221MC73-F1
#
_cell.length_a   1.000
_cell.length_b   1.000
_cell.length_c   1.000
_cell.angle_alpha   90.00
_cell.angle_beta   90.00
_cell.angle_gamma   90.00
#
_symmetry.space_group_name_H-M   'P 1'
#
loop_
_entity.id
_entity.type
_entity.pdbx_description
1 polymer ?
#
loop_
_entity_poly.entity_id
_entity_poly.type
_entity_poly.pdbx_seq_one_letter_code
_entity_poly.pdbx_strand_id
1 'polypeptide(L)'
;MKKYLVLSIIFILSITVAFLYQLKLDSIPSISYFPLDEETIFLEAETNLEINSKANQKKYTLTWDSLSKSDKSMYLRQDVSLLFTNGKLLGALSKWQEDESTINLSESIHTQGTNYFQSISYHHGEIHYPNGSIKSIQQMSYDELYVIENNSYDIHSFHKPKTNKDILWEKGLRDKASQTLLYRWNDLVNHYQINKEDYMIVPLTALNRYNKNSLPSFSQSQTDQIIGRLWEGLYKNYIVPITYEKKHVSSYVPLILFSKDKNHLLVLFELNGKKERLIQQYP
;
A
#
# COMPACT_ATOMS: atom_id res chain seq x y z
N MET A 1 -20.76 -51.82 8.14
CA MET A 1 -21.03 -50.84 9.21
C MET A 1 -19.78 -50.07 9.64
N LYS A 2 -18.69 -50.72 10.11
CA LYS A 2 -17.46 -50.01 10.52
C LYS A 2 -16.82 -49.11 9.43
N LYS A 3 -16.80 -49.54 8.16
CA LYS A 3 -16.27 -48.73 7.04
C LYS A 3 -17.03 -47.43 6.81
N TYR A 4 -18.37 -47.45 6.85
CA TYR A 4 -19.20 -46.26 6.68
C TYR A 4 -19.08 -45.29 7.86
N LEU A 5 -18.86 -45.82 9.06
CA LEU A 5 -18.62 -45.03 10.26
C LEU A 5 -17.25 -44.31 10.20
N VAL A 6 -16.21 -45.00 9.72
CA VAL A 6 -14.89 -44.39 9.48
C VAL A 6 -14.96 -43.32 8.38
N LEU A 7 -15.67 -43.57 7.28
CA LEU A 7 -15.90 -42.59 6.21
C LEU A 7 -16.65 -41.33 6.71
N SER A 8 -17.68 -41.53 7.54
CA SER A 8 -18.43 -40.41 8.14
C SER A 8 -17.56 -39.57 9.08
N ILE A 9 -16.67 -40.19 9.86
CA ILE A 9 -15.73 -39.47 10.74
C ILE A 9 -14.73 -38.65 9.93
N ILE A 10 -14.17 -39.23 8.85
CA ILE A 10 -13.23 -38.51 7.96
C ILE A 10 -13.93 -37.32 7.30
N PHE A 11 -15.18 -37.49 6.87
CA PHE A 11 -15.96 -36.41 6.25
C PHE A 11 -16.24 -35.27 7.23
N ILE A 12 -16.70 -35.58 8.44
CA ILE A 12 -16.92 -34.58 9.50
C ILE A 12 -15.61 -33.87 9.84
N LEU A 13 -14.50 -34.60 9.99
CA LEU A 13 -13.19 -34.02 10.28
C LEU A 13 -12.75 -33.07 9.16
N SER A 14 -12.98 -33.43 7.89
CA SER A 14 -12.67 -32.56 6.75
C SER A 14 -13.49 -31.27 6.74
N ILE A 15 -14.78 -31.33 7.09
CA ILE A 15 -15.65 -30.16 7.21
C ILE A 15 -15.19 -29.27 8.36
N THR A 16 -14.88 -29.85 9.52
CA THR A 16 -14.39 -29.08 10.68
C THR A 16 -13.06 -28.41 10.37
N VAL A 17 -12.13 -29.09 9.69
CA VAL A 17 -10.85 -28.48 9.27
C VAL A 17 -11.08 -27.37 8.24
N ALA A 18 -11.96 -27.57 7.26
CA ALA A 18 -12.30 -26.53 6.29
C ALA A 18 -12.97 -25.31 6.96
N PHE A 19 -13.87 -25.54 7.92
CA PHE A 19 -14.55 -24.49 8.68
C PHE A 19 -13.58 -23.72 9.58
N LEU A 20 -12.70 -24.41 10.30
CA LEU A 20 -11.65 -23.76 11.11
C LEU A 20 -10.65 -22.98 10.25
N TYR A 21 -10.35 -23.47 9.05
CA TYR A 21 -9.51 -22.75 8.09
C TYR A 21 -10.19 -21.46 7.62
N GLN A 22 -11.50 -21.50 7.39
CA GLN A 22 -12.30 -20.35 6.99
C GLN A 22 -12.41 -19.31 8.11
N LEU A 23 -12.68 -19.72 9.35
CA LEU A 23 -12.70 -18.83 10.52
C LEU A 23 -11.36 -18.11 10.75
N LYS A 24 -10.24 -18.76 10.45
CA LYS A 24 -8.90 -18.16 10.57
C LYS A 24 -8.64 -17.11 9.48
N LEU A 25 -9.29 -17.22 8.32
CA LEU A 25 -9.24 -16.18 7.28
C LEU A 25 -10.13 -14.99 7.65
N ASP A 26 -11.24 -15.21 8.35
CA ASP A 26 -12.14 -14.15 8.83
C ASP A 26 -11.59 -13.38 10.06
N SER A 27 -10.55 -13.88 10.72
CA SER A 27 -9.99 -13.30 11.96
C SER A 27 -8.84 -12.31 11.75
N ILE A 28 -8.68 -11.77 10.54
CA ILE A 28 -7.64 -10.78 10.22
C ILE A 28 -8.28 -9.41 10.43
N PRO A 29 -7.85 -8.62 11.43
CA PRO A 29 -8.37 -7.27 11.59
C PRO A 29 -8.16 -6.51 10.28
N SER A 30 -9.26 -6.05 9.69
CA SER A 30 -9.21 -5.20 8.49
C SER A 30 -9.24 -3.74 8.91
N ILE A 31 -8.44 -2.92 8.26
CA ILE A 31 -8.56 -1.46 8.36
C ILE A 31 -10.01 -1.10 8.09
N SER A 32 -10.67 -0.51 9.09
CA SER A 32 -12.07 -0.11 9.02
C SER A 32 -12.14 1.39 9.24
N TYR A 33 -12.79 2.11 8.33
CA TYR A 33 -12.92 3.55 8.50
C TYR A 33 -13.97 3.88 9.58
N PHE A 34 -13.55 4.66 10.56
CA PHE A 34 -14.42 5.33 11.52
C PHE A 34 -14.25 6.85 11.40
N PRO A 35 -15.24 7.67 11.82
CA PRO A 35 -15.07 9.12 11.87
C PRO A 35 -13.76 9.51 12.56
N LEU A 36 -13.06 10.48 11.99
CA LEU A 36 -11.74 10.85 12.47
C LEU A 36 -11.81 11.48 13.85
N ASP A 37 -10.83 11.17 14.70
CA ASP A 37 -10.65 11.84 15.97
C ASP A 37 -9.89 13.15 15.77
N GLU A 38 -10.40 14.24 16.36
CA GLU A 38 -9.83 15.58 16.22
C GLU A 38 -8.78 15.90 17.30
N GLU A 39 -8.71 15.09 18.36
CA GLU A 39 -7.83 15.35 19.52
C GLU A 39 -6.55 14.52 19.46
N THR A 40 -6.61 13.35 18.83
CA THR A 40 -5.53 12.37 18.79
C THR A 40 -4.74 12.47 17.49
N ILE A 41 -3.42 12.39 17.56
CA ILE A 41 -2.56 12.54 16.40
C ILE A 41 -1.44 11.49 16.33
N PHE A 42 -0.88 11.32 15.13
CA PHE A 42 0.45 10.75 14.97
C PHE A 42 1.51 11.82 15.28
N LEU A 43 2.40 11.51 16.21
CA LEU A 43 3.61 12.31 16.47
C LEU A 43 4.67 12.08 15.39
N GLU A 44 4.76 10.84 14.88
CA GLU A 44 5.72 10.43 13.85
C GLU A 44 5.01 9.49 12.86
N ALA A 45 5.32 9.65 11.57
CA ALA A 45 4.83 8.81 10.48
C ALA A 45 5.81 8.91 9.32
N GLU A 46 6.69 7.92 9.19
CA GLU A 46 7.83 7.95 8.30
C GLU A 46 7.94 6.65 7.50
N THR A 47 8.40 6.80 6.26
CA THR A 47 8.84 5.71 5.40
C THR A 47 10.25 6.06 4.96
N ASN A 48 11.16 5.09 4.98
CA ASN A 48 12.54 5.30 4.57
C ASN A 48 13.02 4.14 3.68
N LEU A 49 13.73 4.48 2.61
CA LEU A 49 14.39 3.57 1.71
C LEU A 49 15.88 3.90 1.67
N GLU A 50 16.72 2.94 2.07
CA GLU A 50 18.17 3.14 2.09
C GLU A 50 18.90 2.01 1.35
N ILE A 51 19.99 2.35 0.65
CA ILE A 51 20.86 1.34 0.04
C ILE A 51 22.08 1.09 0.92
N ASN A 52 22.28 -0.18 1.26
CA ASN A 52 23.52 -0.71 1.78
C ASN A 52 24.23 -1.51 0.69
N SER A 53 25.37 -1.01 0.21
CA SER A 53 26.19 -1.68 -0.81
C SER A 53 27.64 -1.83 -0.35
N LYS A 54 28.33 -2.85 -0.88
CA LYS A 54 29.78 -3.01 -0.74
C LYS A 54 30.44 -2.64 -2.06
N ALA A 55 31.58 -1.96 -2.00
CA ALA A 55 32.35 -1.60 -3.20
C ALA A 55 32.65 -2.84 -4.06
N ASN A 56 32.65 -2.67 -5.37
CA ASN A 56 32.90 -3.73 -6.37
C ASN A 56 31.90 -4.90 -6.36
N GLN A 57 30.67 -4.72 -5.86
CA GLN A 57 29.62 -5.73 -5.92
C GLN A 57 28.41 -5.22 -6.69
N LYS A 58 27.96 -5.98 -7.69
CA LYS A 58 26.75 -5.68 -8.48
C LYS A 58 25.46 -5.69 -7.65
N LYS A 59 25.52 -6.30 -6.48
CA LYS A 59 24.37 -6.51 -5.60
C LYS A 59 24.42 -5.52 -4.45
N TYR A 60 23.25 -5.01 -4.11
CA TYR A 60 23.06 -4.18 -2.94
C TYR A 60 21.83 -4.66 -2.17
N THR A 61 21.78 -4.26 -0.90
CA THR A 61 20.63 -4.49 -0.03
C THR A 61 19.86 -3.19 0.07
N LEU A 62 18.59 -3.21 -0.31
CA LEU A 62 17.63 -2.16 0.00
C LEU A 62 17.07 -2.43 1.39
N THR A 63 17.25 -1.49 2.31
CA THR A 63 16.53 -1.44 3.58
C THR A 63 15.24 -0.65 3.35
N TRP A 64 14.11 -1.24 3.74
CA TRP A 64 12.79 -0.64 3.63
C TRP A 64 12.14 -0.61 5.01
N ASP A 65 11.98 0.61 5.53
CA ASP A 65 11.45 0.85 6.86
C ASP A 65 10.18 1.72 6.81
N SER A 66 9.26 1.44 7.72
CA SER A 66 8.09 2.29 7.99
C SER A 66 7.85 2.33 9.50
N LEU A 67 7.77 3.54 10.04
CA LEU A 67 7.60 3.83 11.47
C LEU A 67 6.37 4.73 11.64
N SER A 68 5.54 4.43 12.63
CA SER A 68 4.54 5.38 13.12
C SER A 68 4.41 5.36 14.62
N LYS A 69 4.20 6.55 15.20
CA LYS A 69 4.01 6.76 16.63
C LYS A 69 2.85 7.70 16.89
N SER A 70 1.90 7.27 17.71
CA SER A 70 0.81 8.10 18.20
C SER A 70 1.15 8.76 19.53
N ASP A 71 0.44 9.82 19.87
CA ASP A 71 0.53 10.52 21.16
C ASP A 71 0.10 9.67 22.36
N LYS A 72 -0.74 8.65 22.13
CA LYS A 72 -1.20 7.68 23.13
C LYS A 72 -1.33 6.28 22.55
N SER A 73 -1.38 5.28 23.43
CA SER A 73 -1.73 3.91 23.04
C SER A 73 -3.16 3.83 22.52
N MET A 74 -3.40 2.97 21.53
CA MET A 74 -4.69 2.83 20.83
C MET A 74 -5.21 1.39 20.95
N TYR A 75 -6.53 1.25 20.89
CA TYR A 75 -7.19 -0.05 20.98
C TYR A 75 -6.65 -1.01 19.91
N LEU A 76 -6.62 -0.54 18.67
CA LEU A 76 -6.01 -1.27 17.56
C LEU A 76 -5.16 -0.31 16.72
N ARG A 77 -3.95 -0.73 16.41
CA ARG A 77 -3.05 -0.10 15.45
C ARG A 77 -2.86 -1.00 14.26
N GLN A 78 -2.81 -0.41 13.08
CA GLN A 78 -2.59 -1.14 11.85
C GLN A 78 -1.83 -0.28 10.85
N ASP A 79 -0.64 -0.76 10.49
CA ASP A 79 0.20 -0.12 9.50
C ASP A 79 0.38 -1.03 8.30
N VAL A 80 0.49 -0.39 7.14
CA VAL A 80 0.84 -1.01 5.87
C VAL A 80 1.90 -0.19 5.19
N SER A 81 2.84 -0.87 4.55
CA SER A 81 3.77 -0.26 3.61
C SER A 81 3.75 -1.03 2.30
N LEU A 82 3.75 -0.33 1.17
CA LEU A 82 3.83 -0.91 -0.17
C LEU A 82 5.08 -0.43 -0.88
N LEU A 83 5.90 -1.36 -1.36
CA LEU A 83 7.14 -1.07 -2.08
C LEU A 83 7.01 -1.38 -3.56
N PHE A 84 7.39 -0.43 -4.40
CA PHE A 84 7.41 -0.55 -5.85
C PHE A 84 8.82 -0.32 -6.39
N THR A 85 9.15 -1.01 -7.48
CA THR A 85 10.37 -0.79 -8.27
C THR A 85 10.00 -0.58 -9.74
N ASN A 86 10.41 0.55 -10.30
CA ASN A 86 10.12 0.96 -11.68
C ASN A 86 8.61 0.84 -12.04
N GLY A 87 7.73 1.14 -11.08
CA GLY A 87 6.26 1.03 -11.22
C GLY A 87 5.67 -0.37 -11.01
N LYS A 88 6.49 -1.41 -10.82
CA LYS A 88 6.04 -2.78 -10.48
C LYS A 88 6.03 -2.98 -8.96
N LEU A 89 5.03 -3.69 -8.43
CA LEU A 89 5.02 -4.09 -7.04
C LEU A 89 6.20 -5.02 -6.73
N LEU A 90 6.95 -4.69 -5.68
CA LEU A 90 8.05 -5.49 -5.16
C LEU A 90 7.64 -6.26 -3.90
N GLY A 91 6.84 -5.64 -3.02
CA GLY A 91 6.35 -6.26 -1.79
C GLY A 91 5.35 -5.40 -1.02
N ALA A 92 4.75 -5.99 0.02
CA ALA A 92 3.88 -5.33 0.97
C ALA A 92 4.22 -5.80 2.39
N LEU A 93 4.36 -4.85 3.32
CA LEU A 93 4.47 -5.11 4.74
C LEU A 93 3.17 -4.70 5.41
N SER A 94 2.69 -5.50 6.37
CA SER A 94 1.56 -5.13 7.20
C SER A 94 1.74 -5.69 8.60
N LYS A 95 1.40 -4.89 9.60
CA LYS A 95 1.36 -5.31 11.00
C LYS A 95 0.16 -4.64 11.66
N TRP A 96 -0.55 -5.41 12.48
CA TRP A 96 -1.53 -4.88 13.40
C TRP A 96 -1.12 -5.25 14.84
N GLN A 97 -1.49 -4.41 15.80
CA GLN A 97 -1.20 -4.62 17.20
C GLN A 97 -2.23 -3.88 18.07
N GLU A 98 -2.67 -4.51 19.16
CA GLU A 98 -3.55 -3.89 20.15
C GLU A 98 -2.71 -3.20 21.25
N ASP A 99 -3.32 -2.22 21.91
CA ASP A 99 -2.77 -1.51 23.08
C ASP A 99 -1.35 -0.94 22.87
N GLU A 100 -1.05 -0.51 21.64
CA GLU A 100 0.27 -0.02 21.26
C GLU A 100 0.23 1.43 20.74
N SER A 101 1.32 2.17 20.97
CA SER A 101 1.51 3.53 20.48
C SER A 101 2.49 3.61 19.32
N THR A 102 3.29 2.58 19.07
CA THR A 102 4.31 2.56 18.03
C THR A 102 4.25 1.29 17.18
N ILE A 103 4.24 1.44 15.85
CA ILE A 103 4.46 0.32 14.92
C ILE A 103 5.74 0.56 14.11
N ASN A 104 6.54 -0.49 14.01
CA ASN A 104 7.71 -0.59 13.16
C ASN A 104 7.52 -1.72 12.15
N LEU A 105 7.75 -1.43 10.88
CA LEU A 105 7.83 -2.36 9.77
C LEU A 105 9.22 -2.24 9.16
N SER A 106 9.89 -3.36 8.92
CA SER A 106 11.24 -3.36 8.33
C SER A 106 11.45 -4.62 7.50
N GLU A 107 12.05 -4.48 6.32
CA GLU A 107 12.52 -5.58 5.49
C GLU A 107 13.81 -5.22 4.76
N SER A 108 14.66 -6.22 4.51
CA SER A 108 15.87 -6.10 3.71
C SER A 108 15.75 -6.91 2.43
N ILE A 109 15.91 -6.25 1.28
CA ILE A 109 15.74 -6.86 -0.04
C ILE A 109 17.06 -6.84 -0.79
N HIS A 110 17.55 -8.01 -1.16
CA HIS A 110 18.74 -8.13 -2.01
C HIS A 110 18.36 -7.95 -3.48
N THR A 111 18.96 -6.95 -4.14
CA THR A 111 18.69 -6.62 -5.53
C THR A 111 19.95 -6.10 -6.23
N GLN A 112 19.82 -5.74 -7.50
CA GLN A 112 20.91 -5.29 -8.37
C GLN A 112 20.36 -4.39 -9.48
N GLY A 113 21.25 -3.69 -10.18
CA GLY A 113 20.87 -2.86 -11.31
C GLY A 113 20.46 -1.43 -10.95
N THR A 114 20.24 -0.66 -12.01
CA THR A 114 19.70 0.70 -11.94
C THR A 114 18.18 0.65 -11.78
N ASN A 115 17.67 1.24 -10.70
CA ASN A 115 16.27 1.12 -10.28
C ASN A 115 15.74 2.44 -9.71
N TYR A 116 14.43 2.62 -9.85
CA TYR A 116 13.65 3.64 -9.15
C TYR A 116 12.71 2.96 -8.15
N PHE A 117 12.92 3.19 -6.86
CA PHE A 117 12.09 2.66 -5.79
C PHE A 117 11.14 3.74 -5.29
N GLN A 118 9.90 3.33 -5.00
CA GLN A 118 8.89 4.16 -4.39
C GLN A 118 8.19 3.35 -3.31
N SER A 119 8.04 3.93 -2.14
CA SER A 119 7.30 3.32 -1.04
C SER A 119 6.25 4.27 -0.51
N ILE A 120 5.03 3.76 -0.32
CA ILE A 120 3.95 4.48 0.34
C ILE A 120 3.43 3.65 1.51
N SER A 121 3.30 4.30 2.66
CA SER A 121 2.77 3.68 3.86
C SER A 121 1.50 4.38 4.31
N TYR A 122 0.63 3.61 4.94
CA TYR A 122 -0.61 4.07 5.57
C TYR A 122 -0.62 3.57 7.01
N HIS A 123 -0.78 4.51 7.94
CA HIS A 123 -0.78 4.28 9.37
C HIS A 123 -2.18 4.56 9.87
N HIS A 124 -2.76 3.59 10.58
CA HIS A 124 -4.12 3.66 11.06
C HIS A 124 -4.18 3.32 12.55
N GLY A 125 -5.07 4.00 13.25
CA GLY A 125 -5.36 3.73 14.65
C GLY A 125 -6.85 3.80 14.92
N GLU A 126 -7.35 2.87 15.71
CA GLU A 126 -8.73 2.77 16.19
C GLU A 126 -8.78 3.10 17.68
N ILE A 127 -9.72 3.96 18.06
CA ILE A 127 -9.89 4.46 19.41
C ILE A 127 -11.29 4.14 19.88
N HIS A 128 -11.40 3.44 21.00
CA HIS A 128 -12.67 3.10 21.65
C HIS A 128 -12.89 4.05 22.82
N TYR A 129 -13.94 4.86 22.75
CA TYR A 129 -14.31 5.77 23.82
C TYR A 129 -15.26 5.09 24.83
N PRO A 130 -15.25 5.49 26.12
CA PRO A 130 -16.13 4.93 27.14
C PRO A 130 -17.63 5.09 26.84
N ASN A 131 -18.00 6.06 26.00
CA ASN A 131 -19.38 6.26 25.54
C ASN A 131 -19.81 5.30 24.43
N GLY A 132 -18.94 4.35 24.03
CA GLY A 132 -19.19 3.37 22.97
C GLY A 132 -18.91 3.89 21.55
N SER A 133 -18.48 5.13 21.38
CA SER A 133 -18.07 5.63 20.06
C SER A 133 -16.70 5.11 19.67
N ILE A 134 -16.56 4.70 18.41
CA ILE A 134 -15.29 4.31 17.81
C ILE A 134 -14.88 5.40 16.83
N LYS A 135 -13.63 5.83 16.91
CA LYS A 135 -13.04 6.80 16.00
C LYS A 135 -11.72 6.29 15.45
N SER A 136 -11.28 6.91 14.37
CA SER A 136 -9.98 6.58 13.77
C SER A 136 -9.04 7.76 13.71
N ILE A 137 -7.75 7.48 13.66
CA ILE A 137 -6.75 8.41 13.14
C ILE A 137 -6.05 7.76 11.95
N GLN A 138 -5.52 8.58 11.06
CA GLN A 138 -4.81 8.10 9.89
C GLN A 138 -3.71 9.06 9.47
N GLN A 139 -2.63 8.52 8.92
CA GLN A 139 -1.61 9.32 8.24
C GLN A 139 -0.91 8.48 7.17
N MET A 140 -0.57 9.10 6.04
CA MET A 140 0.29 8.48 5.04
C MET A 140 1.73 8.98 5.16
N SER A 141 2.69 8.14 4.82
CA SER A 141 4.08 8.55 4.61
C SER A 141 4.60 7.97 3.28
N TYR A 142 5.68 8.55 2.74
CA TYR A 142 6.20 8.21 1.43
C TYR A 142 7.70 8.44 1.37
N ASP A 143 8.38 7.60 0.62
CA ASP A 143 9.76 7.84 0.20
C ASP A 143 10.04 7.33 -1.20
N GLU A 144 11.05 7.89 -1.84
CA GLU A 144 11.55 7.45 -3.14
C GLU A 144 13.06 7.50 -3.22
N LEU A 145 13.63 6.52 -3.91
CA LEU A 145 15.07 6.33 -4.00
C LEU A 145 15.47 5.96 -5.43
N TYR A 146 16.39 6.75 -5.98
CA TYR A 146 17.02 6.49 -7.27
C TYR A 146 18.33 5.76 -7.02
N VAL A 147 18.55 4.65 -7.73
CA VAL A 147 19.76 3.83 -7.62
C VAL A 147 20.35 3.63 -9.01
N ILE A 148 21.63 3.95 -9.15
CA ILE A 148 22.39 3.87 -10.40
C ILE A 148 23.57 2.94 -10.19
N GLU A 149 23.60 1.85 -10.96
CA GLU A 149 24.79 1.00 -11.09
C GLU A 149 25.69 1.59 -12.16
N ASN A 150 26.91 1.98 -11.79
CA ASN A 150 27.90 2.50 -12.73
C ASN A 150 28.69 1.35 -13.40
N ASN A 151 29.52 1.70 -14.39
CA ASN A 151 30.34 0.70 -15.14
C ASN A 151 31.37 -0.05 -14.27
N SER A 152 31.73 0.49 -13.10
CA SER A 152 32.65 -0.13 -12.13
C SER A 152 31.92 -0.97 -11.07
N TYR A 153 30.59 -1.10 -11.18
CA TYR A 153 29.73 -1.72 -10.16
C TYR A 153 29.67 -0.96 -8.82
N ASP A 154 30.03 0.33 -8.81
CA ASP A 154 29.69 1.18 -7.68
C ASP A 154 28.24 1.61 -7.79
N ILE A 155 27.57 1.60 -6.64
CA ILE A 155 26.18 1.98 -6.51
C ILE A 155 26.12 3.42 -6.04
N HIS A 156 25.59 4.30 -6.90
CA HIS A 156 25.22 5.66 -6.55
C HIS A 156 23.73 5.70 -6.24
N SER A 157 23.34 6.28 -5.11
CA SER A 157 21.93 6.43 -4.76
C SER A 157 21.62 7.80 -4.19
N PHE A 158 20.40 8.27 -4.45
CA PHE A 158 19.96 9.59 -4.01
C PHE A 158 18.42 9.66 -3.95
N HIS A 159 17.88 10.41 -3.00
CA HIS A 159 16.44 10.73 -2.93
C HIS A 159 16.11 12.00 -3.72
N LYS A 160 17.03 12.98 -3.71
CA LYS A 160 16.90 14.25 -4.43
C LYS A 160 18.16 14.52 -5.25
N PRO A 161 18.03 15.00 -6.49
CA PRO A 161 19.19 15.26 -7.32
C PRO A 161 20.05 16.37 -6.72
N LYS A 162 21.37 16.15 -6.66
CA LYS A 162 22.35 17.15 -6.21
C LYS A 162 23.26 17.63 -7.34
N THR A 163 23.29 16.89 -8.45
CA THR A 163 24.13 17.18 -9.61
C THR A 163 23.32 17.15 -10.92
N ASN A 164 23.85 17.74 -11.99
CA ASN A 164 23.23 17.65 -13.32
C ASN A 164 23.10 16.20 -13.82
N LYS A 165 24.00 15.30 -13.40
CA LYS A 165 23.89 13.87 -13.71
C LYS A 165 22.69 13.25 -12.99
N ASP A 166 22.49 13.57 -11.71
CA ASP A 166 21.33 13.08 -10.95
C ASP A 166 20.01 13.54 -11.58
N ILE A 167 19.91 14.78 -12.06
CA ILE A 167 18.71 15.29 -12.75
C ILE A 167 18.42 14.46 -14.01
N LEU A 168 19.44 14.15 -14.80
CA LEU A 168 19.29 13.33 -16.00
C LEU A 168 18.90 11.88 -15.66
N TRP A 169 19.50 11.31 -14.61
CA TRP A 169 19.19 9.96 -14.15
C TRP A 169 17.79 9.85 -13.56
N GLU A 170 17.38 10.79 -12.71
CA GLU A 170 16.02 10.91 -12.20
C GLU A 170 15.04 10.92 -13.37
N LYS A 171 15.22 11.86 -14.31
CA LYS A 171 14.33 11.98 -15.46
C LYS A 171 14.25 10.66 -16.25
N GLY A 172 15.38 10.07 -16.61
CA GLY A 172 15.41 8.83 -17.38
C GLY A 172 14.73 7.65 -16.67
N LEU A 173 14.94 7.52 -15.37
CA LEU A 173 14.31 6.49 -14.55
C LEU A 173 12.79 6.70 -14.41
N ARG A 174 12.37 7.94 -14.13
CA ARG A 174 10.94 8.29 -14.00
C ARG A 174 10.21 8.16 -15.32
N ASP A 175 10.81 8.58 -16.43
CA ASP A 175 10.22 8.44 -17.77
C ASP A 175 10.01 6.96 -18.10
N LYS A 176 11.00 6.10 -17.83
CA LYS A 176 10.89 4.65 -18.03
C LYS A 176 9.80 4.01 -17.18
N ALA A 177 9.74 4.35 -15.89
CA ALA A 177 8.71 3.85 -14.99
C ALA A 177 7.31 4.33 -15.42
N SER A 178 7.20 5.61 -15.79
CA SER A 178 5.94 6.21 -16.24
C SER A 178 5.43 5.61 -17.54
N GLN A 179 6.30 5.33 -18.51
CA GLN A 179 5.92 4.65 -19.76
C GLN A 179 5.33 3.26 -19.47
N THR A 180 5.96 2.51 -18.56
CA THR A 180 5.47 1.19 -18.14
C THR A 180 4.09 1.30 -17.47
N LEU A 181 3.94 2.23 -16.53
CA LEU A 181 2.67 2.45 -15.83
C LEU A 181 1.56 2.93 -16.76
N LEU A 182 1.83 3.90 -17.63
CA LEU A 182 0.87 4.41 -18.60
C LEU A 182 0.36 3.31 -19.52
N TYR A 183 1.25 2.42 -20.00
CA TYR A 183 0.82 1.26 -20.79
C TYR A 183 -0.17 0.38 -20.01
N ARG A 184 0.14 0.04 -18.76
CA ARG A 184 -0.72 -0.81 -17.91
C ARG A 184 -2.04 -0.13 -17.54
N TRP A 185 -1.99 1.15 -17.19
CA TRP A 185 -3.19 1.93 -16.89
C TRP A 185 -4.09 2.11 -18.10
N ASN A 186 -3.52 2.31 -19.29
CA ASN A 186 -4.29 2.38 -20.54
C ASN A 186 -5.02 1.06 -20.81
N ASP A 187 -4.34 -0.07 -20.60
CA ASP A 187 -4.94 -1.40 -20.75
C ASP A 187 -6.10 -1.63 -19.75
N LEU A 188 -5.95 -1.23 -18.49
CA LEU A 188 -7.02 -1.29 -17.48
C LEU A 188 -8.21 -0.38 -17.84
N VAL A 189 -7.93 0.86 -18.19
CA VAL A 189 -8.96 1.84 -18.57
C VAL A 189 -9.75 1.37 -19.79
N ASN A 190 -9.06 0.87 -20.82
CA ASN A 190 -9.70 0.35 -22.02
C ASN A 190 -10.53 -0.90 -21.71
N HIS A 191 -10.00 -1.82 -20.90
CA HIS A 191 -10.71 -3.04 -20.49
C HIS A 191 -12.03 -2.74 -19.80
N TYR A 192 -12.06 -1.74 -18.92
CA TYR A 192 -13.26 -1.30 -18.21
C TYR A 192 -14.06 -0.21 -18.91
N GLN A 193 -13.67 0.17 -20.13
CA GLN A 193 -14.34 1.18 -20.96
C GLN A 193 -14.52 2.53 -20.23
N ILE A 194 -13.51 2.94 -19.47
CA ILE A 194 -13.59 4.17 -18.67
C ILE A 194 -13.21 5.38 -19.52
N ASN A 195 -14.07 6.40 -19.54
CA ASN A 195 -13.74 7.69 -20.13
C ASN A 195 -12.86 8.50 -19.18
N LYS A 196 -11.57 8.62 -19.50
CA LYS A 196 -10.57 9.30 -18.63
C LYS A 196 -10.87 10.76 -18.39
N GLU A 197 -11.52 11.43 -19.34
CA GLU A 197 -11.83 12.85 -19.23
C GLU A 197 -12.81 13.16 -18.10
N ASP A 198 -13.52 12.16 -17.59
CA ASP A 198 -14.46 12.31 -16.48
C ASP A 198 -13.76 12.23 -15.11
N TYR A 199 -12.45 11.94 -15.06
CA TYR A 199 -11.74 11.67 -13.81
C TYR A 199 -10.47 12.51 -13.64
N MET A 200 -10.14 12.80 -12.39
CA MET A 200 -8.79 13.15 -11.98
C MET A 200 -8.01 11.87 -11.69
N ILE A 201 -6.87 11.69 -12.37
CA ILE A 201 -6.07 10.48 -12.31
C ILE A 201 -4.92 10.66 -11.33
N VAL A 202 -4.80 9.75 -10.37
CA VAL A 202 -3.78 9.78 -9.33
C VAL A 202 -3.20 8.38 -9.11
N PRO A 203 -1.87 8.18 -9.21
CA PRO A 203 -1.27 6.91 -8.82
C PRO A 203 -1.29 6.73 -7.30
N LEU A 204 -1.39 5.48 -6.84
CA LEU A 204 -1.37 5.17 -5.40
C LEU A 204 -0.19 5.81 -4.67
N THR A 205 1.00 5.79 -5.27
CA THR A 205 2.23 6.36 -4.70
C THR A 205 2.19 7.89 -4.51
N ALA A 206 1.19 8.59 -5.04
CA ALA A 206 1.03 10.03 -4.85
C ALA A 206 -0.05 10.40 -3.83
N LEU A 207 -0.74 9.43 -3.20
CA LEU A 207 -1.84 9.72 -2.27
C LEU A 207 -1.38 10.47 -1.00
N ASN A 208 -0.12 10.30 -0.58
CA ASN A 208 0.44 10.98 0.58
C ASN A 208 0.33 12.52 0.51
N ARG A 209 0.22 13.09 -0.70
CA ARG A 209 0.03 14.53 -0.92
C ARG A 209 -1.29 15.02 -0.32
N TYR A 210 -2.29 14.16 -0.21
CA TYR A 210 -3.60 14.50 0.33
C TYR A 210 -3.65 14.57 1.86
N ASN A 211 -2.54 14.26 2.56
CA ASN A 211 -2.40 14.59 3.98
C ASN A 211 -2.51 16.10 4.25
N LYS A 212 -2.16 16.94 3.26
CA LYS A 212 -2.08 18.41 3.42
C LYS A 212 -2.81 19.19 2.33
N ASN A 213 -3.30 18.51 1.30
CA ASN A 213 -3.99 19.12 0.19
C ASN A 213 -5.34 18.43 0.06
N SER A 214 -6.42 19.20 -0.05
CA SER A 214 -7.73 18.59 -0.29
C SER A 214 -7.87 18.16 -1.74
N LEU A 215 -8.72 17.16 -1.97
CA LEU A 215 -9.20 16.83 -3.31
C LEU A 215 -9.94 18.04 -3.89
N PRO A 216 -9.86 18.29 -5.22
CA PRO A 216 -10.55 19.41 -5.83
C PRO A 216 -12.04 19.41 -5.46
N SER A 217 -12.52 20.54 -4.94
CA SER A 217 -13.90 20.73 -4.47
C SER A 217 -14.33 20.00 -3.20
N PHE A 218 -13.41 19.38 -2.47
CA PHE A 218 -13.65 18.82 -1.15
C PHE A 218 -12.91 19.63 -0.08
N SER A 219 -13.44 19.65 1.13
CA SER A 219 -12.67 20.11 2.29
C SER A 219 -11.57 19.10 2.64
N GLN A 220 -10.63 19.49 3.51
CA GLN A 220 -9.63 18.55 4.01
C GLN A 220 -10.29 17.39 4.76
N SER A 221 -11.23 17.67 5.67
CA SER A 221 -11.98 16.63 6.40
C SER A 221 -12.71 15.64 5.48
N GLN A 222 -13.36 16.13 4.42
CA GLN A 222 -14.00 15.25 3.42
C GLN A 222 -12.96 14.44 2.64
N THR A 223 -11.83 15.05 2.31
CA THR A 223 -10.71 14.36 1.65
C THR A 223 -10.18 13.25 2.54
N ASP A 224 -9.97 13.52 3.82
CA ASP A 224 -9.47 12.53 4.77
C ASP A 224 -10.45 11.36 4.92
N GLN A 225 -11.76 11.63 4.98
CA GLN A 225 -12.79 10.60 4.96
C GLN A 225 -12.75 9.74 3.68
N ILE A 226 -12.64 10.37 2.51
CA ILE A 226 -12.54 9.67 1.22
C ILE A 226 -11.29 8.78 1.19
N ILE A 227 -10.15 9.30 1.65
CA ILE A 227 -8.87 8.59 1.69
C ILE A 227 -8.91 7.42 2.69
N GLY A 228 -9.51 7.60 3.87
CA GLY A 228 -9.61 6.54 4.87
C GLY A 228 -10.41 5.34 4.36
N ARG A 229 -11.57 5.60 3.74
CA ARG A 229 -12.39 4.56 3.08
C ARG A 229 -11.68 3.92 1.89
N LEU A 230 -10.89 4.70 1.14
CA LEU A 230 -10.10 4.18 0.03
C LEU A 230 -9.06 3.18 0.54
N TRP A 231 -8.38 3.49 1.64
CA TRP A 231 -7.41 2.58 2.26
C TRP A 231 -8.06 1.34 2.88
N GLU A 232 -9.25 1.43 3.46
CA GLU A 232 -10.05 0.26 3.85
C GLU A 232 -10.30 -0.66 2.65
N GLY A 233 -10.75 -0.10 1.52
CA GLY A 233 -10.99 -0.84 0.28
C GLY A 233 -9.71 -1.47 -0.29
N LEU A 234 -8.61 -0.72 -0.32
CA LEU A 234 -7.29 -1.21 -0.74
C LEU A 234 -6.76 -2.29 0.21
N TYR A 235 -6.96 -2.15 1.51
CA TYR A 235 -6.49 -3.12 2.50
C TYR A 235 -7.09 -4.49 2.20
N LYS A 236 -8.42 -4.53 2.13
CA LYS A 236 -9.18 -5.75 1.92
C LYS A 236 -8.91 -6.41 0.57
N ASN A 237 -8.84 -5.62 -0.51
CA ASN A 237 -8.87 -6.16 -1.87
C ASN A 237 -7.52 -6.17 -2.59
N TYR A 238 -6.51 -5.46 -2.07
CA TYR A 238 -5.18 -5.38 -2.67
C TYR A 238 -4.10 -5.87 -1.70
N ILE A 239 -4.05 -5.35 -0.48
CA ILE A 239 -2.96 -5.63 0.48
C ILE A 239 -3.07 -7.02 1.12
N VAL A 240 -4.27 -7.42 1.55
CA VAL A 240 -4.48 -8.76 2.13
C VAL A 240 -4.09 -9.86 1.13
N PRO A 241 -4.57 -9.86 -0.13
CA PRO A 241 -4.09 -10.83 -1.13
C PRO A 241 -2.56 -10.88 -1.27
N ILE A 242 -1.89 -9.72 -1.28
CA ILE A 242 -0.43 -9.65 -1.43
C ILE A 242 0.31 -10.22 -0.21
N THR A 243 -0.15 -9.91 1.00
CA THR A 243 0.52 -10.32 2.24
C THR A 243 0.24 -11.79 2.61
N TYR A 244 -0.91 -12.34 2.21
CA TYR A 244 -1.28 -13.74 2.46
C TYR A 244 -0.73 -14.72 1.43
N GLU A 245 -0.72 -14.33 0.15
CA GLU A 245 -0.08 -15.13 -0.89
C GLU A 245 1.43 -15.04 -0.71
N LYS A 246 2.03 -15.96 0.06
CA LYS A 246 3.49 -16.09 0.27
C LYS A 246 4.32 -16.33 -1.01
N LYS A 247 3.73 -16.15 -2.19
CA LYS A 247 4.35 -16.25 -3.51
C LYS A 247 4.59 -14.85 -4.06
N HIS A 248 5.46 -14.74 -5.05
CA HIS A 248 5.68 -13.47 -5.74
C HIS A 248 4.39 -13.03 -6.46
N VAL A 249 3.74 -11.98 -5.94
CA VAL A 249 2.56 -11.37 -6.56
C VAL A 249 3.00 -10.39 -7.64
N SER A 250 2.52 -10.58 -8.87
CA SER A 250 2.79 -9.67 -9.97
C SER A 250 1.70 -8.60 -10.02
N SER A 251 2.08 -7.36 -9.74
CA SER A 251 1.21 -6.19 -9.81
C SER A 251 2.01 -4.94 -10.21
N TYR A 252 1.30 -3.85 -10.48
CA TYR A 252 1.83 -2.52 -10.76
C TYR A 252 1.19 -1.50 -9.83
N VAL A 253 1.70 -0.27 -9.79
CA VAL A 253 1.10 0.82 -9.00
C VAL A 253 -0.38 0.98 -9.37
N PRO A 254 -1.32 0.82 -8.41
CA PRO A 254 -2.74 1.03 -8.67
C PRO A 254 -3.05 2.45 -9.14
N LEU A 255 -4.06 2.56 -10.00
CA LEU A 255 -4.57 3.82 -10.52
C LEU A 255 -5.84 4.22 -9.79
N ILE A 256 -5.87 5.40 -9.20
CA ILE A 256 -7.05 5.98 -8.58
C ILE A 256 -7.63 7.03 -9.52
N LEU A 257 -8.94 6.94 -9.73
CA LEU A 257 -9.70 7.82 -10.61
C LEU A 257 -10.77 8.50 -9.77
N PHE A 258 -10.54 9.76 -9.37
CA PHE A 258 -11.52 10.54 -8.63
C PHE A 258 -12.49 11.19 -9.63
N SER A 259 -13.78 10.88 -9.54
CA SER A 259 -14.77 11.40 -10.49
C SER A 259 -14.94 12.91 -10.35
N LYS A 260 -14.93 13.62 -11.49
CA LYS A 260 -15.07 15.10 -11.54
C LYS A 260 -16.48 15.58 -11.18
N ASP A 261 -17.49 14.73 -11.34
CA ASP A 261 -18.89 14.98 -10.94
C ASP A 261 -19.16 14.77 -9.44
N LYS A 262 -18.12 14.37 -8.68
CA LYS A 262 -18.12 14.29 -7.21
C LYS A 262 -19.11 13.27 -6.62
N ASN A 263 -19.32 12.13 -7.26
CA ASN A 263 -20.14 11.05 -6.71
C ASN A 263 -19.34 9.79 -6.28
N HIS A 264 -18.20 9.50 -6.93
CA HIS A 264 -17.44 8.28 -6.66
C HIS A 264 -15.96 8.38 -7.04
N LEU A 265 -15.18 7.41 -6.59
CA LEU A 265 -13.87 7.09 -7.16
C LEU A 265 -13.84 5.65 -7.65
N LEU A 266 -12.92 5.39 -8.59
CA LEU A 266 -12.54 4.04 -9.02
C LEU A 266 -11.09 3.76 -8.63
N VAL A 267 -10.80 2.50 -8.33
CA VAL A 267 -9.43 2.00 -8.19
C VAL A 267 -9.22 0.88 -9.19
N LEU A 268 -8.23 1.01 -10.06
CA LEU A 268 -7.86 0.01 -11.04
C LEU A 268 -6.50 -0.59 -10.71
N PHE A 269 -6.41 -1.91 -10.71
CA PHE A 269 -5.16 -2.62 -10.53
C PHE A 269 -5.21 -3.99 -11.20
N GLU A 270 -4.06 -4.67 -11.22
CA GLU A 270 -3.92 -6.02 -11.74
C GLU A 270 -3.19 -6.87 -10.70
N LEU A 271 -3.73 -8.03 -10.33
CA LEU A 271 -3.06 -9.02 -9.49
C LEU A 271 -2.87 -10.30 -10.29
N ASN A 272 -1.63 -10.72 -10.52
CA ASN A 272 -1.29 -11.96 -11.20
C ASN A 272 -1.98 -12.12 -12.57
N GLY A 273 -2.08 -11.03 -13.34
CA GLY A 273 -2.77 -11.01 -14.64
C GLY A 273 -4.28 -10.78 -14.57
N LYS A 274 -4.89 -10.86 -13.38
CA LYS A 274 -6.31 -10.57 -13.18
C LYS A 274 -6.50 -9.07 -12.99
N LYS A 275 -7.20 -8.45 -13.94
CA LYS A 275 -7.61 -7.04 -13.85
C LYS A 275 -8.73 -6.92 -12.83
N GLU A 276 -8.65 -5.90 -11.98
CA GLU A 276 -9.59 -5.65 -10.88
C GLU A 276 -10.02 -4.18 -10.88
N ARG A 277 -11.26 -3.93 -10.44
CA ARG A 277 -11.85 -2.61 -10.31
C ARG A 277 -12.63 -2.51 -9.00
N LEU A 278 -12.28 -1.53 -8.18
CA LEU A 278 -13.06 -1.13 -7.01
C LEU A 278 -13.83 0.15 -7.31
N ILE A 279 -15.00 0.31 -6.68
CA ILE A 279 -15.82 1.51 -6.75
C ILE A 279 -16.12 1.93 -5.31
N GLN A 280 -15.88 3.19 -5.00
CA GLN A 280 -16.26 3.79 -3.72
C GLN A 280 -17.12 5.02 -4.00
N GLN A 281 -18.32 5.04 -3.43
CA GLN A 281 -19.18 6.23 -3.45
C GLN A 281 -18.66 7.23 -2.41
N TYR A 282 -18.73 8.52 -2.75
CA TYR A 282 -18.42 9.58 -1.80
C TYR A 282 -19.53 9.71 -0.74
N PRO A 283 -19.21 10.26 0.45
CA PRO A 283 -20.18 10.51 1.51
C PRO A 283 -21.30 11.48 1.11
#